data_AF-A0A8J6NM39-F1
#
_entry.id   AF-A0A8J6NM39-F1
#
_cell.length_a   1.000
_cell.length_b   1.000
_cell.length_c   1.000
_cell.angle_alpha   90.00
_cell.angle_beta   90.00
_cell.angle_gamma   90.00
#
_symmetry.space_group_name_H-M   'P 1'
#
loop_
_entity.id
_entity.type
_entity.pdbx_description
1 polymer ?
#
loop_
_entity_poly.entity_id
_entity_poly.type
_entity_poly.pdbx_seq_one_letter_code
_entity_poly.pdbx_strand_id
1 'polypeptide(L)'
;MTEGIIEDFHSDVTIQLVNENTPEDVIPTGKRLFDNKDSKCGKIECAELHLWTGQLIEILEGELKKRGIKVAPDAEKVLKIKIKDINFYLPFMGFHVRAWVDFNVDVGGVYSKSFIGRGKSGGTGLRAYGNAMLWSAVEILNDPDIQKYIREPIEKAITPAKDDDVEDKLEKLKTLFDKGLITQEEYDSKKTELLEKF
;
A
#
# COMPACT_ATOMS: atom_id res chain seq x y z
N MET A 1 10.87 -16.10 6.89
CA MET A 1 9.49 -16.02 7.42
C MET A 1 8.47 -15.54 6.38
N THR A 2 8.87 -15.08 5.20
CA THR A 2 8.00 -14.70 4.07
C THR A 2 8.11 -15.64 2.86
N GLU A 3 9.04 -16.61 2.92
CA GLU A 3 9.23 -17.63 1.89
C GLU A 3 7.93 -18.42 1.69
N GLY A 4 7.45 -18.49 0.43
CA GLY A 4 6.19 -19.12 0.06
C GLY A 4 4.94 -18.28 0.31
N ILE A 5 5.05 -17.07 0.87
CA ILE A 5 3.92 -16.13 1.05
C ILE A 5 3.96 -15.02 0.00
N ILE A 6 5.15 -14.48 -0.25
CA ILE A 6 5.39 -13.53 -1.33
C ILE A 6 5.91 -14.32 -2.52
N GLU A 7 5.31 -14.11 -3.68
CA GLU A 7 5.76 -14.77 -4.91
C GLU A 7 7.26 -14.54 -5.14
N ASP A 8 7.93 -15.56 -5.66
CA ASP A 8 9.31 -15.43 -6.09
C ASP A 8 9.34 -14.69 -7.42
N PHE A 9 10.13 -13.63 -7.48
CA PHE A 9 10.39 -12.91 -8.71
C PHE A 9 11.77 -12.30 -8.68
N HIS A 10 12.33 -12.10 -9.87
CA HIS A 10 13.65 -11.51 -10.07
C HIS A 10 13.56 -10.42 -11.13
N SER A 11 14.30 -9.34 -10.93
CA SER A 11 14.42 -8.25 -11.90
C SER A 11 15.74 -7.52 -11.68
N ASP A 12 16.38 -7.10 -12.78
CA ASP A 12 17.58 -6.26 -12.75
C ASP A 12 17.28 -4.77 -12.50
N VAL A 13 15.99 -4.45 -12.36
CA VAL A 13 15.51 -3.10 -12.07
C VAL A 13 16.03 -2.63 -10.71
N THR A 14 16.32 -1.33 -10.64
CA THR A 14 16.64 -0.65 -9.38
C THR A 14 15.43 0.21 -8.96
N ILE A 15 15.11 0.21 -7.67
CA ILE A 15 13.96 0.91 -7.09
C ILE A 15 14.39 1.84 -5.96
N GLN A 16 13.75 2.99 -5.89
CA GLN A 16 13.83 3.93 -4.78
C GLN A 16 12.63 3.69 -3.88
N LEU A 17 12.87 3.52 -2.58
CA LEU A 17 11.84 3.52 -1.56
C LEU A 17 11.87 4.86 -0.82
N VAL A 18 10.74 5.55 -0.75
CA VAL A 18 10.65 6.89 -0.17
C VAL A 18 9.65 6.89 0.98
N ASN A 19 10.09 7.44 2.12
CA ASN A 19 9.20 7.72 3.24
C ASN A 19 8.49 9.04 3.00
N GLU A 20 7.18 8.99 2.80
CA GLU A 20 6.37 10.18 2.54
C GLU A 20 5.83 10.83 3.84
N ASN A 21 6.02 10.17 4.99
CA ASN A 21 5.74 10.79 6.28
C ASN A 21 6.91 11.68 6.69
N THR A 22 6.60 12.84 7.27
CA THR A 22 7.61 13.74 7.84
C THR A 22 7.69 13.57 9.36
N PRO A 23 8.78 14.00 10.02
CA PRO A 23 8.89 13.91 11.49
C PRO A 23 7.77 14.62 12.27
N GLU A 24 7.01 15.50 11.62
CA GLU A 24 5.84 16.19 12.16
C GLU A 24 4.55 15.36 12.08
N ASP A 25 4.54 14.30 11.27
CA ASP A 25 3.41 13.37 11.17
C ASP A 25 3.37 12.46 12.41
N VAL A 26 2.65 12.93 13.43
CA VAL A 26 2.43 12.21 14.68
C VAL A 26 0.94 12.03 14.95
N ILE A 27 0.55 10.83 15.39
CA ILE A 27 -0.82 10.56 15.82
C ILE A 27 -0.82 10.32 17.33
N PRO A 28 -1.65 11.04 18.10
CA PRO A 28 -1.90 10.69 19.49
C PRO A 28 -2.56 9.31 19.53
N THR A 29 -1.90 8.29 20.06
CA THR A 29 -2.49 6.94 20.10
C THR A 29 -3.57 6.82 21.17
N GLY A 30 -3.75 7.85 22.00
CA GLY A 30 -4.42 7.70 23.30
C GLY A 30 -3.69 6.62 24.11
N LYS A 31 -4.33 6.03 25.12
CA LYS A 31 -3.79 4.88 25.89
C LYS A 31 -3.61 3.59 25.05
N ARG A 32 -3.32 3.70 23.75
CA ARG A 32 -3.14 2.58 22.84
C ARG A 32 -1.67 2.46 22.50
N LEU A 33 -0.97 1.84 23.44
CA LEU A 33 0.15 0.94 23.19
C LEU A 33 1.31 1.66 22.47
N PHE A 34 2.20 2.27 23.25
CA PHE A 34 3.64 1.99 23.32
C PHE A 34 4.30 3.08 24.15
N ASP A 35 5.02 2.71 25.22
CA ASP A 35 5.95 3.60 25.90
C ASP A 35 7.27 3.56 25.10
N ASN A 36 7.44 4.49 24.15
CA ASN A 36 8.70 4.66 23.45
C ASN A 36 9.52 5.78 24.13
N LYS A 37 10.60 5.39 24.80
CA LYS A 37 11.48 6.32 25.55
C LYS A 37 12.17 7.34 24.65
N ASP A 38 12.26 7.09 23.36
CA ASP A 38 12.90 7.96 22.37
C ASP A 38 11.90 8.86 21.63
N SER A 39 10.62 8.88 22.04
CA SER A 39 9.61 9.68 21.33
C SER A 39 9.77 11.19 21.56
N LYS A 40 9.61 11.96 20.49
CA LYS A 40 9.52 13.44 20.54
C LYS A 40 8.26 13.94 21.25
N CYS A 41 7.31 13.05 21.56
CA CYS A 41 6.01 13.40 22.14
C CYS A 41 5.96 13.47 23.67
N GLY A 42 7.08 13.35 24.38
CA GLY A 42 7.09 13.40 25.85
C GLY A 42 6.41 12.17 26.48
N LYS A 43 5.70 12.35 27.61
CA LYS A 43 5.01 11.25 28.34
C LYS A 43 3.70 10.76 27.68
N ILE A 44 3.41 11.19 26.45
CA ILE A 44 2.18 10.87 25.75
C ILE A 44 2.50 9.78 24.74
N GLU A 45 1.81 8.64 24.86
CA GLU A 45 1.82 7.55 23.88
C GLU A 45 1.40 8.12 22.52
N CYS A 46 2.36 8.23 21.59
CA CYS A 46 2.15 8.73 20.23
C CYS A 46 2.81 7.81 19.21
N ALA A 47 2.18 7.74 18.04
CA ALA A 47 2.68 7.06 16.86
C ALA A 47 3.49 8.06 16.03
N GLU A 48 4.80 7.87 15.94
CA GLU A 48 5.65 8.63 15.02
C GLU A 48 5.62 7.98 13.64
N LEU A 49 4.74 8.48 12.77
CA LEU A 49 4.48 7.83 11.47
C LEU A 49 5.74 7.81 10.60
N HIS A 50 6.59 8.84 10.70
CA HIS A 50 7.88 8.83 10.03
C HIS A 50 8.75 7.64 10.42
N LEU A 51 8.90 7.36 11.71
CA LEU A 51 9.69 6.21 12.17
C LEU A 51 9.07 4.89 11.72
N TRP A 52 7.75 4.77 11.82
CA TRP A 52 7.03 3.54 11.51
C TRP A 52 7.00 3.24 10.01
N THR A 53 6.87 4.27 9.18
CA THR A 53 7.04 4.15 7.73
C THR A 53 8.47 3.77 7.37
N GLY A 54 9.47 4.31 8.09
CA GLY A 54 10.86 3.87 7.96
C GLY A 54 11.04 2.38 8.22
N GLN A 55 10.42 1.84 9.27
CA GLN A 55 10.45 0.40 9.57
C GLN A 55 9.81 -0.45 8.47
N LEU A 56 8.68 -0.01 7.90
CA LEU A 56 8.06 -0.69 6.77
C LEU A 56 8.98 -0.69 5.53
N ILE A 57 9.64 0.44 5.26
CA ILE A 57 10.61 0.56 4.17
C ILE A 57 11.80 -0.40 4.37
N GLU A 58 12.33 -0.52 5.58
CA GLU A 58 13.42 -1.47 5.88
C GLU A 58 13.00 -2.93 5.61
N ILE A 59 11.76 -3.29 5.97
CA ILE A 59 11.21 -4.63 5.68
C ILE A 59 11.09 -4.84 4.17
N LEU A 60 10.52 -3.87 3.44
CA LEU A 60 10.39 -3.92 1.99
C LEU A 60 11.75 -4.04 1.30
N GLU A 61 12.73 -3.24 1.71
CA GLU A 61 14.09 -3.29 1.17
C GLU A 61 14.71 -4.67 1.38
N GLY A 62 14.56 -5.25 2.57
CA GLY A 62 15.02 -6.61 2.87
C GLY A 62 14.37 -7.66 1.97
N GLU A 63 13.07 -7.58 1.75
CA GLU A 63 12.33 -8.52 0.90
C GLU A 63 12.62 -8.37 -0.59
N LEU A 64 12.85 -7.14 -1.07
CA LEU A 64 13.26 -6.85 -2.44
C LEU A 64 14.69 -7.36 -2.71
N LYS A 65 15.63 -7.12 -1.78
CA LYS A 65 17.02 -7.60 -1.90
C LYS A 65 17.11 -9.13 -1.94
N LYS A 66 16.31 -9.84 -1.14
CA LYS A 66 16.23 -11.32 -1.18
C LYS A 66 15.80 -11.83 -2.57
N ARG A 67 15.04 -11.02 -3.30
CA ARG A 67 14.53 -11.27 -4.65
C ARG A 67 15.45 -10.72 -5.74
N GLY A 68 16.66 -10.26 -5.40
CA GLY A 68 17.65 -9.77 -6.35
C GLY A 68 17.38 -8.37 -6.89
N ILE A 69 16.36 -7.67 -6.36
CA ILE A 69 16.05 -6.29 -6.77
C ILE A 69 16.97 -5.33 -6.04
N LYS A 70 17.56 -4.41 -6.79
CA LYS A 70 18.45 -3.38 -6.22
C LYS A 70 17.61 -2.23 -5.67
N VAL A 71 17.99 -1.73 -4.50
CA VAL A 71 17.37 -0.53 -3.91
C VAL A 71 18.41 0.58 -3.88
N ALA A 72 18.11 1.74 -4.47
CA ALA A 72 19.01 2.88 -4.54
C ALA A 72 18.24 4.21 -4.39
N PRO A 73 18.84 5.22 -3.75
CA PRO A 73 18.17 6.49 -3.45
C PRO A 73 17.90 7.37 -4.67
N ASP A 74 18.48 7.07 -5.82
CA ASP A 74 18.42 7.83 -7.07
C ASP A 74 17.81 7.01 -8.23
N ALA A 75 17.19 5.87 -7.91
CA ALA A 75 16.57 5.02 -8.92
C ALA A 75 15.37 5.71 -9.57
N GLU A 76 15.23 5.51 -10.88
CA GLU A 76 14.14 6.11 -11.67
C GLU A 76 12.76 5.55 -11.29
N LYS A 77 12.69 4.28 -10.85
CA LYS A 77 11.46 3.72 -10.28
C LYS A 77 11.33 4.07 -8.82
N VAL A 78 10.17 4.58 -8.43
CA VAL A 78 9.94 5.10 -7.08
C VAL A 78 8.68 4.48 -6.51
N LEU A 79 8.78 3.93 -5.30
CA LEU A 79 7.63 3.63 -4.45
C LEU A 79 7.70 4.58 -3.26
N LYS A 80 6.68 5.42 -3.09
CA LYS A 80 6.56 6.27 -1.89
C LYS A 80 5.53 5.67 -0.97
N ILE A 81 5.91 5.46 0.28
CA ILE A 81 5.07 4.82 1.29
C ILE A 81 4.66 5.90 2.28
N LYS A 82 3.36 5.93 2.61
CA LYS A 82 2.80 6.81 3.64
C LYS A 82 1.86 6.06 4.56
N ILE A 83 2.26 5.86 5.81
CA ILE A 83 1.35 5.37 6.84
C ILE A 83 0.41 6.51 7.25
N LYS A 84 -0.88 6.19 7.33
CA LYS A 84 -1.95 7.11 7.70
C LYS A 84 -2.40 6.93 9.13
N ASP A 85 -2.50 5.69 9.58
CA ASP A 85 -2.99 5.35 10.91
C ASP A 85 -2.53 3.95 11.32
N ILE A 86 -2.47 3.72 12.62
CA ILE A 86 -2.22 2.40 13.21
C ILE A 86 -3.15 2.17 14.37
N ASN A 87 -3.89 1.07 14.28
CA ASN A 87 -4.91 0.73 15.24
C ASN A 87 -4.53 -0.53 16.01
N PHE A 88 -4.88 -0.55 17.29
CA PHE A 88 -4.76 -1.74 18.14
C PHE A 88 -6.10 -2.10 18.75
N TYR A 89 -6.35 -3.40 18.84
CA TYR A 89 -7.52 -3.94 19.50
C TYR A 89 -7.14 -5.08 20.44
N LEU A 90 -7.58 -4.91 21.68
CA LEU A 90 -7.53 -5.92 22.71
C LEU A 90 -8.97 -6.40 22.97
N PRO A 91 -9.31 -7.66 22.65
CA PRO A 91 -10.60 -8.23 22.99
C PRO A 91 -10.77 -8.27 24.52
N PHE A 92 -12.03 -8.18 24.98
CA PHE A 92 -12.40 -8.16 26.39
C PHE A 92 -11.83 -9.33 27.24
N MET A 93 -11.57 -10.49 26.64
CA MET A 93 -10.94 -11.63 27.32
C MET A 93 -9.42 -11.78 27.08
N GLY A 94 -8.77 -10.86 26.37
CA GLY A 94 -7.31 -10.71 26.37
C GLY A 94 -6.46 -11.79 25.71
N PHE A 95 -7.02 -12.76 24.99
CA PHE A 95 -6.24 -13.88 24.43
C PHE A 95 -5.40 -13.55 23.18
N HIS A 96 -5.64 -12.41 22.53
CA HIS A 96 -4.82 -11.94 21.42
C HIS A 96 -4.90 -10.44 21.23
N VAL A 97 -3.79 -9.80 20.90
CA VAL A 97 -3.76 -8.43 20.40
C VAL A 97 -3.87 -8.45 18.88
N ARG A 98 -4.67 -7.55 18.32
CA ARG A 98 -4.69 -7.26 16.88
C ARG A 98 -4.12 -5.88 16.64
N ALA A 99 -3.39 -5.73 15.55
CA ALA A 99 -2.88 -4.48 15.04
C ALA A 99 -3.26 -4.34 13.55
N TRP A 100 -3.55 -3.11 13.14
CA TRP A 100 -3.79 -2.73 11.75
C TRP A 100 -2.93 -1.54 11.40
N VAL A 101 -2.32 -1.55 10.22
CA VAL A 101 -1.57 -0.42 9.67
C VAL A 101 -2.27 0.00 8.39
N ASP A 102 -2.82 1.20 8.37
CA ASP A 102 -3.47 1.78 7.20
C ASP A 102 -2.44 2.67 6.50
N PHE A 103 -2.18 2.41 5.21
CA PHE A 103 -1.13 3.11 4.48
C PHE A 103 -1.44 3.26 2.99
N ASN A 104 -0.73 4.17 2.34
CA ASN A 104 -0.73 4.37 0.89
C ASN A 104 0.63 4.01 0.30
N VAL A 105 0.60 3.56 -0.95
CA VAL A 105 1.78 3.48 -1.81
C VAL A 105 1.52 4.26 -3.09
N ASP A 106 2.31 5.31 -3.32
CA ASP A 106 2.43 6.01 -4.59
C ASP A 106 3.45 5.28 -5.48
N VAL A 107 3.05 4.98 -6.70
CA VAL A 107 3.81 4.16 -7.65
C VAL A 107 4.28 5.03 -8.78
N GLY A 108 5.50 5.56 -8.65
CA GLY A 108 6.14 6.43 -9.64
C GLY A 108 5.37 7.70 -9.99
N GLY A 109 4.46 8.16 -9.13
CA GLY A 109 3.51 9.25 -9.43
C GLY A 109 2.47 8.91 -10.50
N VAL A 110 2.34 7.64 -10.90
CA VAL A 110 1.36 7.18 -11.90
C VAL A 110 0.00 6.94 -11.24
N TYR A 111 0.02 6.23 -10.12
CA TYR A 111 -1.17 5.94 -9.31
C TYR A 111 -0.79 5.78 -7.84
N SER A 112 -1.80 5.85 -6.96
CA SER A 112 -1.64 5.56 -5.54
C SER A 112 -2.69 4.54 -5.10
N LYS A 113 -2.28 3.56 -4.30
CA LYS A 113 -3.17 2.51 -3.77
C LYS A 113 -3.12 2.45 -2.24
N SER A 114 -4.28 2.27 -1.62
CA SER A 114 -4.40 2.10 -0.17
C SER A 114 -4.37 0.63 0.21
N PHE A 115 -3.71 0.33 1.33
CA PHE A 115 -3.54 -1.01 1.85
C PHE A 115 -3.77 -1.03 3.36
N ILE A 116 -4.05 -2.23 3.88
CA ILE A 116 -4.19 -2.48 5.31
C ILE A 116 -3.37 -3.72 5.69
N GLY A 117 -2.26 -3.50 6.38
CA GLY A 117 -1.47 -4.58 6.97
C GLY A 117 -2.10 -5.04 8.28
N ARG A 118 -2.36 -6.34 8.42
CA ARG A 118 -3.05 -6.89 9.60
C ARG A 118 -2.17 -7.86 10.37
N GLY A 119 -1.98 -7.59 11.65
CA GLY A 119 -1.19 -8.42 12.54
C GLY A 119 -2.00 -8.94 13.71
N LYS A 120 -1.74 -10.18 14.11
CA LYS A 120 -2.29 -10.79 15.33
C LYS A 120 -1.17 -11.43 16.13
N SER A 121 -1.25 -11.33 17.45
CA SER A 121 -0.32 -11.99 18.37
C SER A 121 -1.06 -12.45 19.63
N GLY A 122 -0.74 -13.64 20.14
CA GLY A 122 -1.16 -14.07 21.48
C GLY A 122 -0.33 -13.45 22.62
N GLY A 123 0.66 -12.60 22.28
CA GLY A 123 1.52 -11.89 23.21
C GLY A 123 1.25 -10.38 23.25
N THR A 124 2.30 -9.57 23.18
CA THR A 124 2.21 -8.11 23.32
C THR A 124 1.74 -7.39 22.06
N GLY A 125 1.28 -6.14 22.21
CA GLY A 125 0.96 -5.25 21.09
C GLY A 125 2.13 -5.04 20.14
N LEU A 126 3.37 -5.02 20.64
CA LEU A 126 4.57 -4.85 19.81
C LEU A 126 4.74 -5.99 18.81
N ARG A 127 4.43 -7.22 19.24
CA ARG A 127 4.46 -8.38 18.35
C ARG A 127 3.32 -8.37 17.35
N ALA A 128 2.12 -7.91 17.75
CA ALA A 128 1.02 -7.73 16.81
C ALA A 128 1.35 -6.66 15.76
N TYR A 129 1.96 -5.56 16.18
CA TYR A 129 2.47 -4.49 15.32
C TYR A 129 3.54 -4.99 14.34
N GLY A 130 4.58 -5.66 14.83
CA GLY A 130 5.62 -6.22 13.97
C GLY A 130 5.06 -7.19 12.94
N ASN A 131 4.08 -8.01 13.33
CA ASN A 131 3.35 -8.86 12.38
C ASN A 131 2.56 -8.02 11.36
N ALA A 132 1.89 -6.95 11.79
CA ALA A 132 1.13 -6.08 10.87
C ALA A 132 2.04 -5.42 9.84
N MET A 133 3.22 -4.94 10.25
CA MET A 133 4.23 -4.36 9.35
C MET A 133 4.77 -5.39 8.35
N LEU A 134 5.03 -6.61 8.80
CA LEU A 134 5.44 -7.68 7.89
C LEU A 134 4.35 -7.95 6.83
N TRP A 135 3.09 -8.04 7.26
CA TRP A 135 1.97 -8.23 6.35
C TRP A 135 1.75 -7.02 5.43
N SER A 136 2.00 -5.79 5.89
CA SER A 136 2.00 -4.61 5.00
C SER A 136 2.96 -4.79 3.83
N ALA A 137 4.19 -5.25 4.09
CA ALA A 137 5.16 -5.51 3.03
C ALA A 137 4.70 -6.64 2.08
N VAL A 138 4.07 -7.68 2.63
CA VAL A 138 3.47 -8.76 1.82
C VAL A 138 2.37 -8.23 0.89
N GLU A 139 1.45 -7.42 1.41
CA GLU A 139 0.36 -6.84 0.61
C GLU A 139 0.89 -6.01 -0.56
N ILE A 140 1.95 -5.21 -0.33
CA ILE A 140 2.60 -4.43 -1.39
C ILE A 140 3.23 -5.34 -2.44
N LEU A 141 4.00 -6.35 -1.99
CA LEU A 141 4.80 -7.17 -2.90
C LEU A 141 4.00 -8.26 -3.61
N ASN A 142 2.78 -8.57 -3.16
CA ASN A 142 1.84 -9.45 -3.83
C ASN A 142 0.82 -8.72 -4.70
N ASP A 143 0.80 -7.38 -4.66
CA ASP A 143 -0.08 -6.60 -5.53
C ASP A 143 0.39 -6.73 -7.00
N PRO A 144 -0.48 -7.20 -7.92
CA PRO A 144 -0.07 -7.49 -9.29
C PRO A 144 0.37 -6.25 -10.06
N ASP A 145 -0.23 -5.09 -9.79
CA ASP A 145 0.09 -3.83 -10.46
C ASP A 145 1.46 -3.33 -10.00
N ILE A 146 1.72 -3.39 -8.69
CA ILE A 146 3.03 -3.07 -8.12
C ILE A 146 4.09 -4.06 -8.60
N GLN A 147 3.80 -5.36 -8.65
CA GLN A 147 4.74 -6.34 -9.20
C GLN A 147 5.05 -6.06 -10.67
N LYS A 148 4.05 -5.77 -11.49
CA LYS A 148 4.24 -5.37 -12.89
C LYS A 148 5.14 -4.14 -12.96
N TYR A 149 4.85 -3.12 -12.17
CA TYR A 149 5.67 -1.91 -12.07
C TYR A 149 7.10 -2.21 -11.64
N ILE A 150 7.32 -3.14 -10.70
CA ILE A 150 8.66 -3.52 -10.23
C ILE A 150 9.43 -4.30 -11.30
N ARG A 151 8.76 -5.23 -11.99
CA ARG A 151 9.38 -6.18 -12.93
C ARG A 151 9.68 -5.57 -14.30
N GLU A 152 8.76 -4.79 -14.86
CA GLU A 152 8.86 -4.34 -16.26
C GLU A 152 9.68 -3.07 -16.41
N PRO A 153 10.54 -2.91 -17.44
CA PRO A 153 11.22 -1.65 -17.70
C PRO A 153 10.24 -0.46 -17.73
N ILE A 154 10.70 0.72 -17.32
CA ILE A 154 9.87 1.91 -17.12
C ILE A 154 9.03 2.26 -18.36
N GLU A 155 9.60 2.09 -19.55
CA GLU A 155 8.91 2.27 -20.84
C GLU A 155 7.64 1.43 -21.00
N LYS A 156 7.56 0.26 -20.34
CA LYS A 156 6.38 -0.63 -20.32
C LYS A 156 5.57 -0.51 -19.03
N ALA A 157 6.19 -0.09 -17.94
CA ALA A 157 5.53 0.07 -16.64
C ALA A 157 4.68 1.36 -16.56
N ILE A 158 5.02 2.42 -17.30
CA ILE A 158 4.26 3.69 -17.31
C ILE A 158 3.10 3.69 -18.33
N THR A 159 2.92 2.65 -19.16
CA THR A 159 1.60 2.48 -19.77
C THR A 159 0.64 2.17 -18.64
N PRO A 160 -0.27 3.11 -18.28
CA PRO A 160 -1.17 2.89 -17.17
C PRO A 160 -1.85 1.55 -17.40
N ALA A 161 -1.87 0.70 -16.37
CA ALA A 161 -3.02 -0.16 -16.20
C ALA A 161 -4.20 0.82 -16.27
N LYS A 162 -4.91 0.81 -17.40
CA LYS A 162 -6.13 1.56 -17.57
C LYS A 162 -6.99 1.23 -16.36
N ASP A 163 -7.73 2.20 -15.85
CA ASP A 163 -8.80 1.93 -14.90
C ASP A 163 -9.74 0.89 -15.53
N ASP A 164 -9.48 -0.40 -15.26
CA ASP A 164 -10.16 -1.58 -15.82
C ASP A 164 -11.64 -1.67 -15.38
N ASP A 165 -12.15 -0.66 -14.67
CA ASP A 165 -13.57 -0.57 -14.35
C ASP A 165 -14.32 0.48 -15.17
N VAL A 166 -13.70 1.60 -15.57
CA VAL A 166 -14.41 2.68 -16.29
C VAL A 166 -14.21 2.56 -17.79
N GLU A 167 -12.97 2.36 -18.25
CA GLU A 167 -12.69 2.34 -19.68
C GLU A 167 -13.24 1.07 -20.33
N ASP A 168 -13.19 -0.06 -19.62
CA ASP A 168 -13.87 -1.31 -19.97
C ASP A 168 -15.39 -1.18 -20.04
N LYS A 169 -16.00 -0.44 -19.10
CA LYS A 169 -17.45 -0.17 -19.11
C LYS A 169 -17.81 0.78 -20.24
N LEU A 170 -16.98 1.77 -20.54
CA LEU A 170 -17.15 2.68 -21.68
C LEU A 170 -17.00 1.95 -23.01
N GLU A 171 -16.06 1.02 -23.14
CA GLU A 171 -15.86 0.21 -24.35
C GLU A 171 -17.02 -0.77 -24.56
N LYS A 172 -17.50 -1.43 -23.50
CA LYS A 172 -18.72 -2.26 -23.54
C LYS A 172 -19.95 -1.43 -23.90
N LEU A 173 -20.12 -0.24 -23.30
CA LEU A 173 -21.24 0.66 -23.58
C LEU A 173 -21.22 1.13 -25.04
N LYS A 174 -20.04 1.48 -25.56
CA LYS A 174 -19.84 1.85 -26.96
C LYS A 174 -20.12 0.67 -27.90
N THR A 175 -19.67 -0.53 -27.55
CA THR A 175 -19.96 -1.75 -28.33
C THR A 175 -21.46 -2.06 -28.38
N LEU A 176 -22.20 -1.82 -27.30
CA LEU A 176 -23.66 -1.98 -27.27
C LEU A 176 -24.36 -0.96 -28.17
N PHE A 177 -23.89 0.29 -28.16
CA PHE A 177 -24.40 1.35 -29.04
C PHE A 177 -24.10 1.06 -30.52
N ASP A 178 -22.87 0.69 -30.85
CA ASP A 178 -22.44 0.38 -32.22
C ASP A 178 -23.19 -0.84 -32.79
N LYS A 179 -23.65 -1.75 -31.92
CA LYS A 179 -24.51 -2.89 -32.28
C LYS A 179 -26.01 -2.54 -32.37
N GLY A 180 -26.39 -1.29 -32.10
CA GLY A 180 -27.79 -0.84 -32.10
C GLY A 180 -28.65 -1.42 -30.98
N LEU A 181 -28.02 -1.93 -29.91
CA LEU A 181 -28.72 -2.54 -28.77
C LEU A 181 -29.21 -1.52 -27.73
N ILE A 182 -28.69 -0.30 -27.78
CA ILE A 182 -29.09 0.84 -26.97
C ILE A 182 -29.23 2.08 -27.84
N THR A 183 -30.05 3.05 -27.42
CA THR A 183 -30.25 4.31 -28.14
C THR A 183 -29.15 5.33 -27.81
N GLN A 184 -29.05 6.40 -28.61
CA GLN A 184 -28.12 7.51 -28.36
C GLN A 184 -28.35 8.14 -26.99
N GLU A 185 -29.61 8.30 -26.58
CA GLU A 185 -29.99 8.88 -25.29
C GLU A 185 -29.56 7.98 -24.11
N GLU A 186 -29.69 6.65 -24.26
CA GLU A 186 -29.25 5.68 -23.24
C GLU A 186 -27.73 5.60 -23.13
N TYR A 187 -27.03 5.73 -24.26
CA TYR A 187 -25.58 5.79 -24.31
C TYR A 187 -25.05 7.04 -23.60
N ASP A 188 -25.58 8.22 -23.93
CA ASP A 188 -25.12 9.49 -23.36
C ASP A 188 -25.44 9.61 -21.86
N SER A 189 -26.61 9.12 -21.43
CA SER A 189 -27.00 9.06 -20.01
C SER A 189 -26.06 8.17 -19.19
N LYS A 190 -25.81 6.94 -19.66
CA LYS A 190 -24.92 5.99 -18.95
C LYS A 190 -23.46 6.41 -18.99
N LYS A 191 -23.01 7.04 -20.09
CA LYS A 191 -21.66 7.59 -20.20
C LYS A 191 -21.45 8.71 -19.19
N THR A 192 -22.43 9.61 -19.04
CA THR A 192 -22.36 10.71 -18.07
C THR A 192 -22.36 10.17 -16.64
N GLU A 193 -23.23 9.22 -16.32
CA GLU A 193 -23.28 8.57 -15.00
C GLU A 193 -21.98 7.84 -14.64
N LEU A 194 -21.33 7.20 -15.62
CA LEU A 194 -20.04 6.55 -15.44
C LEU A 194 -18.90 7.54 -15.18
N LEU A 195 -18.96 8.73 -15.81
CA LEU A 195 -17.97 9.79 -15.65
C LEU A 195 -18.18 10.63 -14.39
N GLU A 196 -19.41 10.73 -13.86
CA GLU A 196 -19.71 11.45 -12.61
C GLU A 196 -19.42 10.64 -11.34
N LYS A 197 -19.32 9.30 -11.46
CA LYS A 197 -19.00 8.40 -10.34
C LYS A 197 -17.50 8.31 -10.03
N PHE A 198 -16.66 9.00 -10.79
CA PHE A 198 -15.21 9.08 -10.66
C PHE A 198 -14.77 10.54 -10.64
#